data_AF-E4S4W3-F1
#
_entry.id   AF-E4S4W3-F1
#
_cell.length_a   1.000
_cell.length_b   1.000
_cell.length_c   1.000
_cell.angle_alpha   90.00
_cell.angle_beta   90.00
_cell.angle_gamma   90.00
#
_symmetry.space_group_name_H-M   'P 1'
#
loop_
_entity.id
_entity.type
_entity.pdbx_description
1 polymer ?
#
loop_
_entity_poly.entity_id
_entity_poly.type
_entity_poly.pdbx_seq_one_letter_code
_entity_poly.pdbx_strand_id
1 'polypeptide(L)'
;MKDYYTEDNYLVVKVKGSQKIAFAKVEKKFDDSDSLSHEVATLVSLGLVTGDNTNRINLERPIFRAELAALIGKAFDLYQRYYGNYFADISKYDWYAPYVEALKENGILDGYNNKFNPKGLVTREQLAKIAVNIADRYISKVPQPKTIADFDKVSLWAKEYVQKALAYGIMSVDDQENFRPQDYATRKEVFSTLYNLIVVKNKNLKDYITADLIPYGVEVTFKVKIPQNVPDDNIHIAGTFSVVGYSDWNPSDNNLKLIKNTDGTYSITMYIPEGTTIEYKYVRGEWSKVEKGPNGKELPNRTVTVKKGSNNKILIEDTVAKWADK
;
A
#
# COMPACT_ATOMS: atom_id res chain seq x y z
N MET A 1 16.13 4.82 0.95
CA MET A 1 14.91 5.38 0.33
C MET A 1 14.40 4.38 -0.69
N LYS A 2 13.10 4.09 -0.76
CA LYS A 2 12.54 3.47 -1.97
C LYS A 2 12.70 4.51 -3.08
N ASP A 3 13.55 4.20 -4.05
CA ASP A 3 13.74 5.07 -5.22
C ASP A 3 12.85 4.55 -6.33
N TYR A 4 11.95 5.40 -6.78
CA TYR A 4 11.00 5.10 -7.84
C TYR A 4 11.57 5.71 -9.11
N TYR A 5 11.79 4.91 -10.14
CA TYR A 5 12.23 5.39 -11.44
C TYR A 5 11.46 4.66 -12.52
N THR A 6 11.52 5.19 -13.72
CA THR A 6 10.91 4.56 -14.88
C THR A 6 11.99 3.86 -15.68
N GLU A 7 11.70 2.66 -16.14
CA GLU A 7 12.52 1.92 -17.10
C GLU A 7 11.58 1.36 -18.16
N ASP A 8 11.81 1.73 -19.41
CA ASP A 8 10.87 1.55 -20.52
C ASP A 8 9.47 2.13 -20.22
N ASN A 9 8.46 1.27 -20.05
CA ASN A 9 7.06 1.62 -19.76
C ASN A 9 6.63 1.29 -18.32
N TYR A 10 7.58 1.02 -17.41
CA TYR A 10 7.28 0.49 -16.08
C TYR A 10 7.67 1.46 -14.97
N LEU A 11 6.83 1.52 -13.93
CA LEU A 11 7.18 2.10 -12.64
C LEU A 11 8.03 1.11 -11.85
N VAL A 12 9.33 1.36 -11.72
CA VAL A 12 10.29 0.54 -10.97
C VAL A 12 10.56 1.15 -9.59
N VAL A 13 10.40 0.38 -8.52
CA VAL A 13 10.98 0.67 -7.20
C VAL A 13 12.27 -0.11 -7.04
N LYS A 14 13.33 0.63 -6.77
CA LYS A 14 14.57 0.10 -6.23
C LYS A 14 14.38 -0.15 -4.73
N VAL A 15 14.39 -1.41 -4.34
CA VAL A 15 14.56 -1.81 -2.93
C VAL A 15 16.06 -2.01 -2.68
N LYS A 16 16.56 -1.74 -1.45
CA LYS A 16 17.97 -1.99 -1.09
C LYS A 16 18.36 -3.41 -1.50
N GLY A 17 19.36 -3.56 -2.38
CA GLY A 17 19.84 -4.88 -2.84
C GLY A 17 19.74 -5.18 -4.35
N SER A 18 19.75 -4.18 -5.24
CA SER A 18 19.79 -4.36 -6.72
C SER A 18 18.53 -4.96 -7.35
N GLN A 19 17.51 -5.30 -6.58
CA GLN A 19 16.26 -5.84 -7.11
C GLN A 19 15.40 -4.71 -7.71
N LYS A 20 15.11 -4.83 -9.00
CA LYS A 20 14.12 -4.02 -9.72
C LYS A 20 12.75 -4.64 -9.44
N ILE A 21 11.89 -3.93 -8.71
CA ILE A 21 10.49 -4.33 -8.54
C ILE A 21 9.67 -3.34 -9.35
N ALA A 22 9.09 -3.76 -10.46
CA ALA A 22 8.07 -2.94 -11.10
C ALA A 22 6.67 -3.41 -10.69
N PHE A 23 5.75 -2.47 -10.57
CA PHE A 23 4.47 -2.72 -9.93
C PHE A 23 3.40 -3.05 -10.95
N ALA A 24 2.66 -4.09 -10.61
CA ALA A 24 1.43 -4.45 -11.26
C ALA A 24 0.31 -3.50 -10.85
N LYS A 25 -0.66 -3.24 -11.73
CA LYS A 25 -2.00 -2.86 -11.28
C LYS A 25 -2.52 -4.01 -10.40
N VAL A 26 -2.53 -3.82 -9.09
CA VAL A 26 -3.14 -4.77 -8.16
C VAL A 26 -4.66 -4.63 -8.28
N GLU A 27 -5.31 -5.60 -8.92
CA GLU A 27 -6.78 -5.74 -8.91
C GLU A 27 -7.26 -6.31 -7.56
N LYS A 28 -6.78 -5.73 -6.47
CA LYS A 28 -7.29 -6.06 -5.14
C LYS A 28 -8.64 -5.38 -4.98
N LYS A 29 -9.66 -6.22 -4.80
CA LYS A 29 -11.01 -5.77 -4.45
C LYS A 29 -11.08 -5.60 -2.94
N PHE A 30 -11.70 -4.51 -2.51
CA PHE A 30 -12.00 -4.24 -1.12
C PHE A 30 -13.51 -4.30 -0.93
N ASP A 31 -13.96 -4.82 0.20
CA ASP A 31 -15.38 -5.09 0.44
C ASP A 31 -16.22 -3.81 0.48
N ASP A 32 -15.60 -2.66 0.73
CA ASP A 32 -16.21 -1.33 0.79
C ASP A 32 -15.90 -0.45 -0.42
N SER A 33 -15.35 -1.01 -1.51
CA SER A 33 -15.01 -0.24 -2.71
C SER A 33 -15.05 -1.10 -3.98
N ASP A 34 -16.02 -0.80 -4.85
CA ASP A 34 -16.16 -1.46 -6.16
C ASP A 34 -15.03 -1.10 -7.13
N SER A 35 -14.51 0.12 -7.01
CA SER A 35 -13.39 0.61 -7.82
C SER A 35 -12.54 1.60 -7.03
N LEU A 36 -11.23 1.53 -7.26
CA LEU A 36 -10.27 2.45 -6.68
C LEU A 36 -9.91 3.53 -7.70
N SER A 37 -9.70 4.75 -7.20
CA SER A 37 -9.05 5.76 -8.03
C SER A 37 -7.64 5.29 -8.39
N HIS A 38 -7.13 5.83 -9.50
CA HIS A 38 -5.83 5.46 -10.02
C HIS A 38 -4.70 5.63 -8.99
N GLU A 39 -4.73 6.71 -8.20
CA GLU A 39 -3.77 7.02 -7.14
C GLU A 39 -3.80 5.96 -6.04
N VAL A 40 -5.00 5.59 -5.58
CA VAL A 40 -5.16 4.60 -4.52
C VAL A 40 -4.75 3.22 -5.00
N ALA A 41 -5.17 2.83 -6.21
CA ALA A 41 -4.75 1.57 -6.82
C ALA A 41 -3.22 1.49 -6.94
N THR A 42 -2.56 2.58 -7.30
CA THR A 42 -1.10 2.67 -7.34
C THR A 42 -0.51 2.43 -5.94
N LEU A 43 -0.99 3.11 -4.91
CA LEU A 43 -0.46 2.95 -3.55
C LEU A 43 -0.68 1.54 -2.96
N VAL A 44 -1.82 0.91 -3.29
CA VAL A 44 -2.10 -0.50 -2.96
C VAL A 44 -1.11 -1.40 -3.67
N SER A 45 -0.89 -1.14 -4.96
CA SER A 45 0.06 -1.88 -5.78
C SER A 45 1.48 -1.79 -5.25
N LEU A 46 1.89 -0.60 -4.82
CA LEU A 46 3.19 -0.34 -4.19
C LEU A 46 3.37 -1.03 -2.82
N GLY A 47 2.34 -1.67 -2.29
CA GLY A 47 2.30 -2.22 -0.93
C GLY A 47 2.39 -1.15 0.17
N LEU A 48 2.12 0.12 -0.18
CA LEU A 48 2.16 1.24 0.76
C LEU A 48 0.85 1.36 1.56
N VAL A 49 -0.25 0.99 0.92
CA VAL A 49 -1.59 0.98 1.51
C VAL A 49 -2.15 -0.43 1.45
N THR A 50 -2.70 -0.87 2.58
CA THR A 50 -3.46 -2.12 2.67
C THR A 50 -4.83 -1.83 3.28
N GLY A 51 -5.76 -2.76 3.07
CA GLY A 51 -7.03 -2.76 3.79
C GLY A 51 -6.82 -3.14 5.26
N ASP A 52 -7.88 -3.02 6.04
CA ASP A 52 -7.94 -3.54 7.40
C ASP A 52 -8.07 -5.07 7.42
N ASN A 53 -8.19 -5.63 8.62
CA ASN A 53 -8.36 -7.07 8.84
C ASN A 53 -9.69 -7.63 8.30
N THR A 54 -10.63 -6.77 7.90
CA THR A 54 -11.91 -7.12 7.29
C THR A 54 -11.95 -6.87 5.78
N ASN A 55 -10.79 -6.71 5.14
CA ASN A 55 -10.66 -6.42 3.71
C ASN A 55 -11.32 -5.09 3.28
N ARG A 56 -11.41 -4.10 4.18
CA ARG A 56 -11.94 -2.77 3.87
C ARG A 56 -10.83 -1.73 3.77
N ILE A 57 -10.90 -0.84 2.78
CA ILE A 57 -9.91 0.23 2.59
C ILE A 57 -10.28 1.52 3.34
N ASN A 58 -11.56 1.70 3.65
CA ASN A 58 -12.14 2.77 4.47
C ASN A 58 -11.78 4.18 3.95
N LEU A 59 -11.96 4.44 2.65
CA LEU A 59 -11.51 5.68 2.00
C LEU A 59 -12.09 6.96 2.60
N GLU A 60 -13.34 6.94 3.05
CA GLU A 60 -14.02 8.12 3.60
C GLU A 60 -13.76 8.34 5.09
N ARG A 61 -13.07 7.41 5.77
CA ARG A 61 -12.75 7.56 7.19
C ARG A 61 -11.68 8.64 7.38
N PRO A 62 -11.85 9.59 8.32
CA PRO A 62 -10.78 10.46 8.78
C PRO A 62 -9.55 9.69 9.28
N ILE A 63 -8.35 10.16 8.93
CA ILE A 63 -7.11 9.48 9.32
C ILE A 63 -6.62 9.90 10.71
N PHE A 64 -6.05 8.94 11.46
CA PHE A 64 -5.30 9.28 12.68
C PHE A 64 -3.88 9.77 12.37
N ARG A 65 -3.35 10.65 13.23
CA ARG A 65 -1.98 11.19 13.13
C ARG A 65 -0.91 10.10 13.08
N ALA A 66 -1.06 9.04 13.89
CA ALA A 66 -0.16 7.89 13.87
C ALA A 66 -0.17 7.14 12.53
N GLU A 67 -1.35 6.98 11.93
CA GLU A 67 -1.50 6.31 10.63
C GLU A 67 -0.87 7.15 9.52
N LEU A 68 -1.10 8.46 9.52
CA LEU A 68 -0.46 9.39 8.58
C LEU A 68 1.08 9.32 8.68
N ALA A 69 1.62 9.36 9.90
CA ALA A 69 3.06 9.27 10.13
C ALA A 69 3.64 7.96 9.59
N ALA A 70 2.98 6.83 9.84
CA ALA A 70 3.45 5.55 9.33
C ALA A 70 3.37 5.43 7.80
N LEU A 71 2.32 5.97 7.17
CA LEU A 71 2.20 6.00 5.70
C LEU A 71 3.34 6.79 5.07
N ILE A 72 3.58 8.01 5.55
CA ILE A 72 4.68 8.86 5.06
C ILE A 72 6.03 8.19 5.33
N GLY A 73 6.22 7.69 6.55
CA GLY A 73 7.45 6.99 6.94
C GLY A 73 7.80 5.82 6.02
N LYS A 74 6.81 4.95 5.73
CA LYS A 74 6.98 3.83 4.79
C LYS A 74 7.24 4.30 3.36
N ALA A 75 6.49 5.29 2.88
CA ALA A 75 6.61 5.77 1.50
C ALA A 75 7.96 6.44 1.20
N PHE A 76 8.49 7.18 2.18
CA PHE A 76 9.75 7.92 2.04
C PHE A 76 10.95 7.22 2.69
N ASP A 77 10.78 5.98 3.16
CA ASP A 77 11.81 5.20 3.88
C ASP A 77 12.42 5.99 5.07
N LEU A 78 11.56 6.72 5.77
CA LEU A 78 11.91 7.50 6.95
C LEU A 78 11.58 6.64 8.17
N TYR A 79 12.62 6.03 8.70
CA TYR A 79 12.55 5.15 9.85
C TYR A 79 13.76 5.41 10.75
N GLN A 80 13.53 5.56 12.06
CA GLN A 80 14.60 5.64 13.03
C GLN A 80 14.66 4.37 13.88
N ARG A 81 15.87 3.79 13.93
CA ARG A 81 16.16 2.62 14.77
C ARG A 81 16.27 2.97 16.25
N TYR A 82 16.71 4.20 16.54
CA TYR A 82 16.86 4.70 17.91
C TYR A 82 15.67 5.56 18.28
N TYR A 83 15.16 5.35 19.50
CA TYR A 83 14.05 6.11 20.04
C TYR A 83 14.57 7.41 20.68
N GLY A 84 14.25 8.56 20.09
CA GLY A 84 14.68 9.88 20.54
C GLY A 84 13.81 10.46 21.67
N ASN A 85 12.62 9.90 21.89
CA ASN A 85 11.69 10.30 22.95
C ASN A 85 11.27 11.78 22.82
N TYR A 86 10.96 12.23 21.59
CA TYR A 86 10.57 13.62 21.33
C TYR A 86 9.18 13.98 21.87
N PHE A 87 8.35 12.99 22.20
CA PHE A 87 6.98 13.19 22.65
C PHE A 87 6.66 12.30 23.85
N ALA A 88 6.03 12.88 24.87
CA ALA A 88 5.71 12.19 26.12
C ALA A 88 4.59 11.14 26.00
N ASP A 89 3.79 11.20 24.94
CA ASP A 89 2.67 10.29 24.67
C ASP A 89 2.99 9.26 23.57
N ILE A 90 4.28 9.07 23.27
CA ILE A 90 4.78 8.00 22.41
C ILE A 90 5.59 7.03 23.26
N SER A 91 5.42 5.74 22.98
CA SER A 91 6.25 4.68 23.55
C SER A 91 7.14 4.10 22.46
N LYS A 92 8.38 3.71 22.80
CA LYS A 92 9.28 3.01 21.87
C LYS A 92 8.72 1.70 21.31
N TYR A 93 7.70 1.14 21.96
CA TYR A 93 7.02 -0.09 21.53
C TYR A 93 5.81 0.16 20.63
N ASP A 94 5.39 1.41 20.43
CA ASP A 94 4.32 1.72 19.51
C ASP A 94 4.77 1.45 18.08
N TRP A 95 3.96 0.73 17.31
CA TRP A 95 4.27 0.36 15.93
C TRP A 95 4.54 1.56 15.01
N TYR A 96 4.04 2.74 15.38
CA TYR A 96 4.24 4.00 14.65
C TYR A 96 5.45 4.81 15.15
N ALA A 97 6.01 4.52 16.33
CA ALA A 97 7.04 5.35 16.97
C ALA A 97 8.27 5.58 16.08
N PRO A 98 8.86 4.55 15.41
CA PRO A 98 10.01 4.78 14.55
C PRO A 98 9.80 5.77 13.41
N TYR A 99 8.55 5.90 12.92
CA TYR A 99 8.19 6.82 11.85
C TYR A 99 7.92 8.22 12.40
N VAL A 100 7.24 8.33 13.54
CA VAL A 100 6.99 9.61 14.22
C VAL A 100 8.31 10.29 14.58
N GLU A 101 9.24 9.55 15.17
CA GLU A 101 10.57 10.04 15.54
C GLU A 101 11.36 10.50 14.30
N ALA A 102 11.37 9.70 13.23
CA ALA A 102 12.03 10.05 11.97
C ALA A 102 11.46 11.32 11.32
N LEU A 103 10.13 11.46 11.29
CA LEU A 103 9.47 12.62 10.69
C LEU A 103 9.66 13.88 11.54
N LYS A 104 9.73 13.76 12.87
CA LYS A 104 10.05 14.87 13.76
C LYS A 104 11.49 15.35 13.57
N GLU A 105 12.46 14.44 13.55
CA GLU A 105 13.87 14.78 13.35
C GLU A 105 14.11 15.44 11.99
N ASN A 106 13.34 15.03 10.99
CA ASN A 106 13.38 15.66 9.68
C ASN A 106 12.59 16.99 9.63
N GLY A 107 11.90 17.42 10.68
CA GLY A 107 11.06 18.63 10.63
C GLY A 107 9.88 18.52 9.67
N ILE A 108 9.42 17.31 9.36
CA ILE A 108 8.26 17.07 8.50
C ILE A 108 6.96 17.23 9.31
N LEU A 109 6.94 16.70 10.53
CA LEU A 109 5.82 16.85 11.45
C LEU A 109 6.27 17.37 12.80
N ASP A 110 5.32 17.98 13.50
CA ASP A 110 5.46 18.45 14.87
C ASP A 110 4.30 17.94 15.74
N GLY A 111 4.51 18.00 17.04
CA GLY A 111 3.47 17.87 18.05
C GLY A 111 3.16 19.20 18.73
N TYR A 112 2.31 19.15 19.75
CA TYR A 112 1.89 20.30 20.54
C TYR A 112 2.13 20.00 22.01
N ASN A 113 2.75 20.92 22.74
CA ASN A 113 3.02 20.79 24.18
C ASN A 113 3.68 19.45 24.57
N ASN A 114 4.75 19.07 23.85
CA ASN A 114 5.49 17.82 24.05
C ASN A 114 4.64 16.55 23.83
N LYS A 115 3.54 16.64 23.08
CA LYS A 115 2.67 15.50 22.73
C LYS A 115 2.46 15.42 21.23
N PHE A 116 2.49 14.20 20.69
CA PHE A 116 2.18 13.95 19.30
C PHE A 116 0.68 13.82 19.04
N ASN A 117 -0.09 13.34 20.02
CA ASN A 117 -1.50 12.98 19.91
C ASN A 117 -1.77 11.93 18.81
N PRO A 118 -1.31 10.67 18.96
CA PRO A 118 -1.34 9.65 17.90
C PRO A 118 -2.75 9.30 17.41
N LYS A 119 -3.77 9.41 18.28
CA LYS A 119 -5.18 9.17 17.96
C LYS A 119 -5.94 10.44 17.55
N GLY A 120 -5.26 11.59 17.48
CA GLY A 120 -5.84 12.80 16.94
C GLY A 120 -6.11 12.67 15.45
N LEU A 121 -7.19 13.28 14.98
CA LEU A 121 -7.46 13.43 13.55
C LEU A 121 -6.65 14.59 12.98
N VAL A 122 -6.40 14.55 11.67
CA VAL A 122 -5.60 15.56 10.95
C VAL A 122 -6.53 16.43 10.14
N THR A 123 -6.47 17.75 10.29
CA THR A 123 -7.22 18.67 9.41
C THR A 123 -6.53 18.81 8.06
N ARG A 124 -7.27 19.21 7.02
CA ARG A 124 -6.71 19.41 5.68
C ARG A 124 -5.61 20.47 5.64
N GLU A 125 -5.70 21.52 6.45
CA GLU A 125 -4.64 22.53 6.55
C GLU A 125 -3.37 22.00 7.26
N GLN A 126 -3.52 21.08 8.23
CA GLN A 126 -2.39 20.39 8.84
C GLN A 126 -1.74 19.41 7.86
N LEU A 127 -2.54 18.70 7.07
CA LEU A 127 -2.05 17.83 5.99
C LEU A 127 -1.25 18.65 4.96
N ALA A 128 -1.72 19.85 4.59
CA ALA A 128 -1.01 20.75 3.69
C ALA A 128 0.38 21.11 4.21
N LYS A 129 0.49 21.51 5.49
CA LYS A 129 1.79 21.79 6.11
C LYS A 129 2.73 20.60 6.04
N ILE A 130 2.26 19.41 6.43
CA ILE A 130 3.07 18.18 6.41
C ILE A 130 3.52 17.85 4.97
N ALA A 131 2.60 17.93 4.01
CA ALA A 131 2.88 17.62 2.61
C ALA A 131 3.89 18.61 2.00
N VAL A 132 3.76 19.90 2.28
CA VAL A 132 4.69 20.93 1.81
C VAL A 132 6.08 20.76 2.43
N ASN A 133 6.19 20.44 3.72
CA ASN A 133 7.49 20.16 4.36
C ASN A 133 8.25 18.99 3.70
N ILE A 134 7.53 18.08 3.05
CA ILE A 134 8.12 17.01 2.22
C ILE A 134 8.44 17.55 0.82
N ALA A 135 7.49 18.22 0.17
CA ALA A 135 7.60 18.69 -1.21
C ALA A 135 8.72 19.73 -1.40
N ASP A 136 8.92 20.65 -0.44
CA ASP A 136 9.97 21.69 -0.46
C ASP A 136 11.40 21.09 -0.53
N ARG A 137 11.57 19.79 -0.27
CA ARG A 137 12.85 19.08 -0.44
C ARG A 137 13.16 18.73 -1.89
N TYR A 138 12.15 18.69 -2.75
CA TYR A 138 12.24 18.23 -4.13
C TYR A 138 11.87 19.33 -5.14
N ILE A 139 11.07 20.30 -4.69
CA ILE A 139 10.59 21.43 -5.47
C ILE A 139 11.27 22.70 -4.98
N SER A 140 11.90 23.43 -5.90
CA SER A 140 12.47 24.76 -5.64
C SER A 140 11.67 25.88 -6.32
N LYS A 141 10.44 25.58 -6.76
CA LYS A 141 9.59 26.52 -7.51
C LYS A 141 8.95 27.52 -6.55
N VAL A 142 9.00 28.80 -6.92
CA VAL A 142 8.24 29.84 -6.22
C VAL A 142 6.74 29.61 -6.50
N PRO A 143 5.90 29.40 -5.45
CA PRO A 143 4.48 29.16 -5.64
C PRO A 143 3.83 30.41 -6.23
N GLN A 144 3.05 30.24 -7.28
CA GLN A 144 2.12 31.28 -7.72
C GLN A 144 0.85 31.15 -6.86
N PRO A 145 0.39 32.23 -6.21
CA PRO A 145 -0.81 32.18 -5.39
C PRO A 145 -1.99 31.69 -6.23
N LYS A 146 -2.66 30.64 -5.75
CA LYS A 146 -3.92 30.19 -6.33
C LYS A 146 -5.06 30.73 -5.47
N THR A 147 -6.03 31.38 -6.11
CA THR A 147 -7.27 31.78 -5.43
C THR A 147 -8.07 30.54 -5.09
N ILE A 148 -8.64 30.51 -3.89
CA ILE A 148 -9.61 29.50 -3.43
C ILE A 148 -10.80 30.21 -2.79
N ALA A 149 -11.97 29.59 -2.85
CA ALA A 149 -13.24 30.22 -2.44
C ALA A 149 -13.32 30.49 -0.93
N ASP A 150 -12.69 29.66 -0.11
CA ASP A 150 -12.73 29.71 1.36
C ASP A 150 -11.39 30.11 2.00
N PHE A 151 -10.61 30.96 1.32
CA PHE A 151 -9.29 31.38 1.80
C PHE A 151 -9.34 32.11 3.16
N ASP A 152 -10.46 32.75 3.47
CA ASP A 152 -10.74 33.40 4.75
C ASP A 152 -10.89 32.41 5.92
N LYS A 153 -11.28 31.16 5.64
CA LYS A 153 -11.38 30.08 6.65
C LYS A 153 -10.03 29.42 6.95
N VAL A 154 -8.99 29.68 6.16
CA VAL A 154 -7.65 29.11 6.37
C VAL A 154 -7.00 29.82 7.56
N SER A 155 -6.51 29.02 8.52
CA SER A 155 -5.76 29.57 9.65
C SER A 155 -4.56 30.38 9.17
N LEU A 156 -4.24 31.49 9.84
CA LEU A 156 -3.17 32.40 9.42
C LEU A 156 -1.83 31.69 9.20
N TRP A 157 -1.46 30.76 10.10
CA TRP A 157 -0.24 29.96 10.00
C TRP A 157 -0.24 28.99 8.82
N ALA A 158 -1.40 28.61 8.31
CA ALA A 158 -1.57 27.60 7.26
C ALA A 158 -1.66 28.19 5.85
N LYS A 159 -1.89 29.50 5.71
CA LYS A 159 -2.13 30.15 4.40
C LYS A 159 -1.03 29.88 3.38
N GLU A 160 0.23 30.02 3.77
CA GLU A 160 1.37 29.74 2.89
C GLU A 160 1.40 28.26 2.48
N TYR A 161 1.18 27.34 3.41
CA TYR A 161 1.21 25.90 3.15
C TYR A 161 0.07 25.48 2.22
N VAL A 162 -1.14 26.02 2.40
CA VAL A 162 -2.27 25.75 1.50
C VAL A 162 -1.97 26.24 0.09
N GLN A 163 -1.46 27.46 -0.06
CA GLN A 163 -1.09 28.00 -1.37
C GLN A 163 0.02 27.17 -2.04
N LYS A 164 1.07 26.81 -1.29
CA LYS A 164 2.14 25.93 -1.79
C LYS A 164 1.62 24.56 -2.20
N ALA A 165 0.78 23.92 -1.37
CA ALA A 165 0.23 22.61 -1.66
C ALA A 165 -0.58 22.60 -2.97
N LEU A 166 -1.35 23.66 -3.23
CA LEU A 166 -2.08 23.84 -4.48
C LEU A 166 -1.15 24.14 -5.66
N ALA A 167 -0.15 25.02 -5.48
CA ALA A 167 0.80 25.39 -6.52
C ALA A 167 1.72 24.22 -6.95
N TYR A 168 2.04 23.33 -6.01
CA TYR A 168 2.79 22.10 -6.27
C TYR A 168 1.93 20.99 -6.85
N GLY A 169 0.59 21.16 -6.86
CA GLY A 169 -0.34 20.14 -7.32
C GLY A 169 -0.31 18.88 -6.47
N ILE A 170 -0.03 19.01 -5.17
CA ILE A 170 0.00 17.89 -4.21
C ILE A 170 -1.32 17.73 -3.46
N MET A 171 -2.13 18.79 -3.39
CA MET A 171 -3.50 18.77 -2.88
C MET A 171 -4.43 19.54 -3.83
N SER A 172 -5.73 19.32 -3.71
CA SER A 172 -6.77 19.93 -4.55
C SER A 172 -7.88 20.57 -3.73
N VAL A 173 -8.70 21.38 -4.39
CA VAL A 173 -9.98 21.92 -3.92
C VAL A 173 -11.13 20.99 -4.32
N ASP A 174 -12.34 21.20 -3.78
CA ASP A 174 -13.57 20.58 -4.35
C ASP A 174 -14.07 21.30 -5.61
N ASP A 175 -15.17 20.79 -6.15
CA ASP A 175 -15.89 21.31 -7.30
C ASP A 175 -16.45 22.73 -7.10
N GLN A 176 -16.52 23.22 -5.85
CA GLN A 176 -16.90 24.60 -5.53
C GLN A 176 -15.68 25.49 -5.23
N GLU A 177 -14.48 25.05 -5.61
CA GLU A 177 -13.20 25.73 -5.38
C GLU A 177 -12.84 25.96 -3.90
N ASN A 178 -13.46 25.23 -2.96
CA ASN A 178 -13.10 25.28 -1.55
C ASN A 178 -11.98 24.30 -1.23
N PHE A 179 -11.03 24.74 -0.41
CA PHE A 179 -9.99 23.88 0.14
C PHE A 179 -10.47 23.09 1.36
N ARG A 180 -11.46 23.59 2.10
CA ARG A 180 -12.01 23.02 3.35
C ARG A 180 -10.93 22.84 4.42
N PRO A 181 -10.25 23.92 4.87
CA PRO A 181 -9.03 23.82 5.68
C PRO A 181 -9.23 23.14 7.04
N GLN A 182 -10.40 23.30 7.66
CA GLN A 182 -10.70 22.80 9.00
C GLN A 182 -11.33 21.41 9.01
N ASP A 183 -11.75 20.89 7.85
CA ASP A 183 -12.27 19.54 7.73
C ASP A 183 -11.17 18.52 8.05
N TYR A 184 -11.55 17.39 8.65
CA TYR A 184 -10.62 16.28 8.84
C TYR A 184 -10.32 15.58 7.52
N ALA A 185 -9.05 15.42 7.22
CA ALA A 185 -8.59 14.76 6.01
C ALA A 185 -9.01 13.27 6.02
N THR A 186 -9.71 12.85 4.97
CA THR A 186 -10.09 11.45 4.79
C THR A 186 -8.89 10.64 4.31
N ARG A 187 -8.96 9.30 4.45
CA ARG A 187 -7.94 8.40 3.91
C ARG A 187 -7.77 8.58 2.40
N LYS A 188 -8.85 8.80 1.65
CA LYS A 188 -8.83 9.12 0.21
C LYS A 188 -7.97 10.34 -0.11
N GLU A 189 -8.18 11.43 0.63
CA GLU A 189 -7.44 12.68 0.43
C GLU A 189 -5.96 12.52 0.79
N VAL A 190 -5.67 11.79 1.87
CA VAL A 190 -4.29 11.47 2.29
C VAL A 190 -3.59 10.60 1.26
N PHE A 191 -4.25 9.57 0.73
CA PHE A 191 -3.69 8.69 -0.29
C PHE A 191 -3.40 9.43 -1.59
N SER A 192 -4.32 10.27 -2.04
CA SER A 192 -4.11 11.12 -3.21
C SER A 192 -2.93 12.08 -3.00
N THR A 193 -2.83 12.69 -1.81
CA THR A 193 -1.70 13.55 -1.44
C THR A 193 -0.38 12.79 -1.42
N LEU A 194 -0.36 11.59 -0.83
CA LEU A 194 0.83 10.74 -0.75
C LEU A 194 1.31 10.31 -2.13
N TYR A 195 0.40 9.90 -3.01
CA TYR A 195 0.68 9.61 -4.40
C TYR A 195 1.33 10.81 -5.10
N ASN A 196 0.74 12.01 -4.95
CA ASN A 196 1.29 13.22 -5.58
C ASN A 196 2.68 13.58 -5.04
N LEU A 197 2.94 13.37 -3.75
CA LEU A 197 4.28 13.57 -3.18
C LEU A 197 5.31 12.58 -3.74
N ILE A 198 4.92 11.32 -3.96
CA ILE A 198 5.77 10.31 -4.62
C ILE A 198 6.07 10.76 -6.05
N VAL A 199 5.07 11.25 -6.80
CA VAL A 199 5.32 11.82 -8.13
C VAL A 199 6.28 13.00 -8.06
N VAL A 200 6.08 13.95 -7.14
CA VAL A 200 6.91 15.14 -7.01
C VAL A 200 8.38 14.80 -6.76
N LYS A 201 8.64 13.81 -5.90
CA LYS A 201 9.99 13.31 -5.64
C LYS A 201 10.65 12.77 -6.91
N ASN A 202 9.86 12.12 -7.79
CA ASN A 202 10.35 11.42 -8.97
C ASN A 202 9.87 12.15 -10.23
N LYS A 203 10.54 13.26 -10.59
CA LYS A 203 10.08 14.34 -11.49
C LYS A 203 9.52 13.97 -12.88
N ASN A 204 9.56 12.71 -13.30
CA ASN A 204 8.98 12.21 -14.56
C ASN A 204 7.90 11.12 -14.37
N LEU A 205 7.47 10.83 -13.14
CA LEU A 205 6.59 9.69 -12.86
C LEU A 205 5.21 9.82 -13.52
N LYS A 206 4.67 11.04 -13.57
CA LYS A 206 3.33 11.35 -14.13
C LYS A 206 3.21 11.01 -15.62
N ASP A 207 4.31 11.01 -16.36
CA ASP A 207 4.32 10.73 -17.80
C ASP A 207 4.21 9.23 -18.12
N TYR A 208 4.51 8.38 -17.14
CA TYR A 208 4.49 6.90 -17.27
C TYR A 208 3.38 6.26 -16.44
N ILE A 209 2.81 7.00 -15.50
CA ILE A 209 1.63 6.60 -14.78
C ILE A 209 0.39 7.03 -15.61
N THR A 210 0.09 6.26 -16.65
CA THR A 210 -1.12 6.43 -17.48
C THR A 210 -2.22 5.47 -17.02
N ALA A 211 -3.45 5.63 -17.55
CA ALA A 211 -4.53 4.65 -17.35
C ALA A 211 -4.14 3.23 -17.81
N ASP A 212 -3.08 3.12 -18.63
CA ASP A 212 -2.47 1.91 -19.15
C ASP A 212 -1.22 1.51 -18.33
N LEU A 213 -1.28 1.57 -17.00
CA LEU A 213 -0.31 0.85 -16.15
C LEU A 213 -0.33 -0.63 -16.54
N ILE A 214 0.54 -1.04 -17.46
CA ILE A 214 0.72 -2.43 -17.85
C ILE A 214 1.35 -3.12 -16.65
N PRO A 215 0.70 -4.12 -16.06
CA PRO A 215 1.26 -4.81 -14.92
C PRO A 215 2.64 -5.35 -15.25
N TYR A 216 3.67 -4.95 -14.49
CA TYR A 216 4.98 -5.59 -14.64
C TYR A 216 4.95 -6.97 -13.98
N GLY A 217 5.32 -7.97 -14.77
CA GLY A 217 5.30 -9.37 -14.36
C GLY A 217 4.41 -10.21 -15.26
N VAL A 218 4.52 -11.50 -15.05
CA VAL A 218 3.65 -12.49 -15.67
C VAL A 218 2.37 -12.56 -14.83
N GLU A 219 1.21 -12.53 -15.47
CA GLU A 219 -0.07 -12.82 -14.83
C GLU A 219 -0.07 -14.30 -14.44
N VAL A 220 0.13 -14.59 -13.16
CA VAL A 220 0.19 -15.95 -12.60
C VAL A 220 -1.13 -16.26 -11.91
N THR A 221 -1.86 -17.23 -12.45
CA THR A 221 -3.04 -17.80 -11.79
C THR A 221 -2.65 -19.09 -11.09
N PHE A 222 -2.77 -19.12 -9.77
CA PHE A 222 -2.71 -20.35 -8.99
C PHE A 222 -4.12 -20.92 -8.90
N LYS A 223 -4.36 -22.05 -9.57
CA LYS A 223 -5.64 -22.76 -9.58
C LYS A 223 -5.46 -24.09 -8.85
N VAL A 224 -6.24 -24.32 -7.81
CA VAL A 224 -6.15 -25.53 -6.99
C VAL A 224 -7.45 -26.30 -6.96
N LYS A 225 -7.35 -27.61 -7.19
CA LYS A 225 -8.42 -28.56 -6.93
C LYS A 225 -8.27 -29.11 -5.51
N ILE A 226 -9.37 -29.10 -4.75
CA ILE A 226 -9.40 -29.61 -3.36
C ILE A 226 -10.20 -30.92 -3.28
N PRO A 227 -10.01 -31.75 -2.22
CA PRO A 227 -10.81 -32.96 -2.02
C PRO A 227 -12.30 -32.63 -1.84
N GLN A 228 -13.18 -33.59 -2.17
CA GLN A 228 -14.61 -33.45 -1.91
C GLN A 228 -14.91 -33.42 -0.39
N ASN A 229 -16.04 -32.82 -0.01
CA ASN A 229 -16.54 -32.77 1.38
C ASN A 229 -15.68 -31.97 2.37
N VAL A 230 -14.94 -30.97 1.90
CA VAL A 230 -14.23 -30.02 2.76
C VAL A 230 -15.21 -28.91 3.14
N PRO A 231 -15.57 -28.75 4.43
CA PRO A 231 -16.68 -27.89 4.86
C PRO A 231 -16.36 -26.39 4.85
N ASP A 232 -15.11 -25.99 4.56
CA ASP A 232 -14.63 -24.63 4.73
C ASP A 232 -14.13 -24.05 3.40
N ASP A 233 -14.77 -22.97 2.95
CA ASP A 233 -14.41 -22.18 1.75
C ASP A 233 -13.25 -21.19 2.03
N ASN A 234 -12.62 -21.27 3.20
CA ASN A 234 -11.53 -20.38 3.62
C ASN A 234 -10.14 -20.81 3.11
N ILE A 235 -10.04 -21.14 1.82
CA ILE A 235 -8.79 -21.57 1.17
C ILE A 235 -7.87 -20.38 0.92
N HIS A 236 -6.62 -20.47 1.36
CA HIS A 236 -5.58 -19.47 1.21
C HIS A 236 -4.33 -20.06 0.56
N ILE A 237 -3.51 -19.20 -0.04
CA ILE A 237 -2.13 -19.50 -0.43
C ILE A 237 -1.18 -18.74 0.52
N ALA A 238 -0.25 -19.45 1.16
CA ALA A 238 0.74 -18.85 2.06
C ALA A 238 2.14 -19.17 1.54
N GLY A 239 3.01 -18.17 1.44
CA GLY A 239 4.30 -18.32 0.77
C GLY A 239 5.14 -17.06 0.80
N THR A 240 6.16 -16.99 -0.04
CA THR A 240 7.08 -15.85 -0.16
C THR A 240 6.52 -14.74 -1.07
N PHE A 241 5.39 -14.15 -0.68
CA PHE A 241 4.66 -13.16 -1.49
C PHE A 241 4.98 -11.69 -1.17
N SER A 242 5.88 -11.41 -0.22
CA SER A 242 6.33 -10.04 0.08
C SER A 242 6.98 -9.35 -1.12
N VAL A 243 7.58 -10.13 -2.03
CA VAL A 243 8.12 -9.66 -3.32
C VAL A 243 7.06 -9.01 -4.23
N VAL A 244 5.78 -9.37 -4.05
CA VAL A 244 4.64 -8.79 -4.77
C VAL A 244 3.65 -8.09 -3.83
N GLY A 245 4.10 -7.71 -2.62
CA GLY A 245 3.35 -6.82 -1.73
C GLY A 245 2.33 -7.49 -0.79
N TYR A 246 2.36 -8.82 -0.64
CA TYR A 246 1.51 -9.54 0.34
C TYR A 246 2.30 -10.03 1.55
N SER A 247 1.63 -10.60 2.55
CA SER A 247 2.30 -11.15 3.72
C SER A 247 3.07 -12.42 3.38
N ASP A 248 4.27 -12.57 3.94
CA ASP A 248 5.00 -13.84 3.87
C ASP A 248 4.44 -14.83 4.88
N TRP A 249 4.23 -16.08 4.44
CA TRP A 249 3.87 -17.23 5.28
C TRP A 249 2.72 -16.98 6.28
N ASN A 250 1.74 -16.18 5.90
CA ASN A 250 0.54 -15.92 6.70
C ASN A 250 -0.65 -16.77 6.20
N PRO A 251 -1.09 -17.80 6.96
CA PRO A 251 -2.13 -18.73 6.51
C PRO A 251 -3.54 -18.15 6.50
N SER A 252 -3.74 -16.96 7.07
CA SER A 252 -5.02 -16.25 7.17
C SER A 252 -4.97 -14.85 6.55
N ASP A 253 -4.00 -14.57 5.67
CA ASP A 253 -3.99 -13.31 4.93
C ASP A 253 -5.18 -13.28 3.96
N ASN A 254 -6.25 -12.57 4.33
CA ASN A 254 -7.45 -12.43 3.49
C ASN A 254 -7.16 -11.93 2.07
N ASN A 255 -6.00 -11.28 1.83
CA ASN A 255 -5.58 -10.84 0.50
C ASN A 255 -5.05 -11.98 -0.38
N LEU A 256 -4.70 -13.10 0.23
CA LEU A 256 -4.25 -14.34 -0.40
C LEU A 256 -5.30 -15.45 -0.27
N LYS A 257 -6.55 -15.09 0.04
CA LYS A 257 -7.70 -15.99 -0.01
C LYS A 257 -8.07 -16.27 -1.47
N LEU A 258 -8.26 -17.54 -1.81
CA LEU A 258 -8.64 -17.95 -3.15
C LEU A 258 -10.16 -17.85 -3.35
N ILE A 259 -10.54 -17.56 -4.59
CA ILE A 259 -11.93 -17.45 -5.02
C ILE A 259 -12.38 -18.79 -5.58
N LYS A 260 -13.55 -19.26 -5.14
CA LYS A 260 -14.18 -20.49 -5.65
C LYS A 260 -14.73 -20.27 -7.06
N ASN A 261 -14.35 -21.14 -7.98
CA ASN A 261 -14.78 -21.14 -9.38
C ASN A 261 -16.03 -22.02 -9.57
N THR A 262 -16.73 -21.82 -10.69
CA THR A 262 -17.92 -22.60 -11.06
C THR A 262 -17.63 -24.08 -11.31
N ASP A 263 -16.38 -24.43 -11.66
CA ASP A 263 -15.91 -25.80 -11.84
C ASP A 263 -15.52 -26.50 -10.51
N GLY A 264 -15.72 -25.82 -9.37
CA GLY A 264 -15.40 -26.34 -8.03
C GLY A 264 -13.93 -26.22 -7.63
N THR A 265 -13.07 -25.65 -8.48
CA THR A 265 -11.69 -25.28 -8.12
C THR A 265 -11.64 -23.94 -7.39
N TYR A 266 -10.47 -23.58 -6.86
CA TYR A 266 -10.23 -22.29 -6.23
C TYR A 266 -9.06 -21.61 -6.95
N SER A 267 -9.13 -20.30 -7.16
CA SER A 267 -8.02 -19.59 -7.81
C SER A 267 -7.74 -18.21 -7.23
N ILE A 268 -6.49 -17.80 -7.37
CA ILE A 268 -6.04 -16.44 -7.18
C ILE A 268 -5.11 -16.07 -8.33
N THR A 269 -5.25 -14.85 -8.85
CA THR A 269 -4.39 -14.31 -9.90
C THR A 269 -3.59 -13.15 -9.33
N MET A 270 -2.29 -13.12 -9.64
CA MET A 270 -1.39 -12.04 -9.26
C MET A 270 -0.33 -11.86 -10.34
N TYR A 271 0.29 -10.70 -10.39
CA TYR A 271 1.36 -10.42 -11.34
C TYR A 271 2.70 -10.52 -10.64
N ILE A 272 3.57 -11.38 -11.14
CA ILE A 272 4.84 -11.72 -10.51
C ILE A 272 5.97 -11.44 -11.50
N PRO A 273 7.06 -10.73 -11.09
CA PRO A 273 8.20 -10.50 -11.97
C PRO A 273 8.74 -11.80 -12.58
N GLU A 274 9.10 -11.75 -13.85
CA GLU A 274 9.76 -12.89 -14.51
C GLU A 274 11.09 -13.21 -13.79
N GLY A 275 11.37 -14.50 -13.63
CA GLY A 275 12.54 -15.01 -12.91
C GLY A 275 12.35 -15.10 -11.39
N THR A 276 11.27 -14.54 -10.82
CA THR A 276 10.98 -14.69 -9.39
C THR A 276 10.63 -16.14 -9.07
N THR A 277 11.25 -16.66 -8.03
CA THR A 277 10.86 -17.95 -7.43
C THR A 277 9.95 -17.70 -6.23
N ILE A 278 8.78 -18.33 -6.24
CA ILE A 278 7.84 -18.34 -5.13
C ILE A 278 7.85 -19.72 -4.50
N GLU A 279 8.01 -19.76 -3.18
CA GLU A 279 7.67 -20.93 -2.37
C GLU A 279 6.30 -20.73 -1.73
N TYR A 280 5.46 -21.77 -1.71
CA TYR A 280 4.09 -21.64 -1.21
C TYR A 280 3.48 -22.97 -0.74
N LYS A 281 2.37 -22.85 -0.01
CA LYS A 281 1.46 -23.93 0.41
C LYS A 281 0.01 -23.46 0.37
N TYR A 282 -0.90 -24.40 0.17
CA TYR A 282 -2.34 -24.18 0.38
C TYR A 282 -2.73 -24.48 1.83
N VAL A 283 -3.54 -23.59 2.40
CA VAL A 283 -3.93 -23.64 3.82
C VAL A 283 -5.38 -23.22 3.99
N ARG A 284 -6.09 -23.77 5.00
CA ARG A 284 -7.46 -23.33 5.34
C ARG A 284 -7.47 -22.40 6.55
N GLY A 285 -6.87 -21.22 6.42
CA GLY A 285 -6.86 -20.16 7.45
C GLY A 285 -5.86 -20.36 8.60
N GLU A 286 -5.41 -21.58 8.86
CA GLU A 286 -4.46 -21.88 9.95
C GLU A 286 -3.59 -23.08 9.61
N TRP A 287 -2.36 -23.11 10.14
CA TRP A 287 -1.37 -24.14 9.81
C TRP A 287 -1.79 -25.56 10.22
N SER A 288 -2.68 -25.71 11.21
CA SER A 288 -3.27 -26.98 11.60
C SER A 288 -4.15 -27.62 10.49
N LYS A 289 -4.49 -26.84 9.45
CA LYS A 289 -5.31 -27.24 8.29
C LYS A 289 -4.55 -27.04 6.96
N VAL A 290 -3.24 -27.22 6.98
CA VAL A 290 -2.38 -27.16 5.79
C VAL A 290 -2.54 -28.39 4.90
N GLU A 291 -2.25 -28.24 3.61
CA GLU A 291 -2.18 -29.37 2.69
C GLU A 291 -1.17 -30.45 3.14
N LYS A 292 -1.50 -31.70 2.82
CA LYS A 292 -0.67 -32.89 3.06
C LYS A 292 -0.63 -33.77 1.83
N GLY A 293 0.36 -34.66 1.80
CA GLY A 293 0.45 -35.69 0.78
C GLY A 293 -0.71 -36.69 0.88
N PRO A 294 -0.93 -37.55 -0.13
CA PRO A 294 -2.02 -38.53 -0.13
C PRO A 294 -2.09 -39.41 1.12
N ASN A 295 -0.92 -39.69 1.73
CA ASN A 295 -0.79 -40.50 2.94
C ASN A 295 -0.86 -39.69 4.25
N GLY A 296 -1.28 -38.42 4.20
CA GLY A 296 -1.33 -37.51 5.36
C GLY A 296 0.04 -36.99 5.83
N LYS A 297 1.13 -37.35 5.15
CA LYS A 297 2.48 -36.89 5.47
C LYS A 297 2.68 -35.42 5.09
N GLU A 298 3.59 -34.74 5.81
CA GLU A 298 4.01 -33.39 5.46
C GLU A 298 4.55 -33.33 4.03
N LEU A 299 4.14 -32.32 3.29
CA LEU A 299 4.71 -32.01 1.98
C LEU A 299 5.83 -30.99 2.15
N PRO A 300 6.88 -31.01 1.32
CA PRO A 300 7.72 -29.84 1.17
C PRO A 300 6.89 -28.64 0.66
N ASN A 301 7.46 -27.43 0.77
CA ASN A 301 6.89 -26.26 0.11
C ASN A 301 6.80 -26.52 -1.40
N ARG A 302 5.70 -26.09 -2.02
CA ARG A 302 5.64 -26.02 -3.49
C ARG A 302 6.54 -24.88 -3.93
N THR A 303 7.11 -25.00 -5.13
CA THR A 303 8.00 -23.97 -5.68
C THR A 303 7.67 -23.74 -7.14
N VAL A 304 7.55 -22.47 -7.53
CA VAL A 304 7.43 -22.07 -8.93
C VAL A 304 8.41 -20.95 -9.24
N THR A 305 9.17 -21.09 -10.32
CA THR A 305 9.92 -19.98 -10.92
C THR A 305 9.09 -19.42 -12.06
N VAL A 306 8.70 -18.15 -11.94
CA VAL A 306 7.86 -17.46 -12.90
C VAL A 306 8.65 -17.24 -14.19
N LYS A 307 8.10 -17.70 -15.31
CA LYS A 307 8.66 -17.52 -16.65
C LYS A 307 7.61 -16.91 -17.56
N LYS A 308 7.99 -16.04 -18.49
CA LYS A 308 7.01 -15.43 -19.38
C LYS A 308 6.39 -16.48 -20.31
N GLY A 309 5.11 -16.79 -20.10
CA GLY A 309 4.33 -17.65 -20.99
C GLY A 309 3.80 -16.89 -22.21
N SER A 310 3.03 -17.57 -23.05
CA SER A 310 2.29 -16.92 -24.16
C SER A 310 1.36 -15.83 -23.61
N ASN A 311 1.41 -14.64 -24.18
CA ASN A 311 0.65 -13.45 -23.74
C ASN A 311 0.94 -12.99 -22.30
N ASN A 312 2.14 -13.27 -21.75
CA ASN A 312 2.54 -12.91 -20.38
C ASN A 312 1.67 -13.54 -19.30
N LYS A 313 1.10 -14.73 -19.54
CA LYS A 313 0.31 -15.46 -18.54
C LYS A 313 0.93 -16.81 -18.20
N ILE A 314 0.78 -17.22 -16.95
CA ILE A 314 1.01 -18.58 -16.45
C ILE A 314 -0.25 -19.05 -15.72
N LEU A 315 -0.63 -20.30 -15.97
CA LEU A 315 -1.57 -21.04 -15.13
C LEU A 315 -0.78 -22.13 -14.38
N ILE A 316 -0.88 -22.13 -13.06
CA ILE A 316 -0.34 -23.17 -12.18
C ILE A 316 -1.53 -23.99 -11.69
N GLU A 317 -1.60 -25.25 -12.10
CA GLU A 317 -2.65 -26.17 -11.67
C GLU A 317 -2.12 -27.12 -10.61
N ASP A 318 -2.68 -26.99 -9.41
CA ASP A 318 -2.33 -27.80 -8.25
C ASP A 318 -3.51 -28.65 -7.80
N THR A 319 -3.21 -29.72 -7.07
CA THR A 319 -4.21 -30.52 -6.37
C THR A 319 -3.75 -30.71 -4.93
N VAL A 320 -4.64 -30.38 -3.99
CA VAL A 320 -4.50 -30.77 -2.59
C VAL A 320 -5.09 -32.16 -2.44
N ALA A 321 -4.26 -33.13 -2.08
CA ALA A 321 -4.72 -34.52 -1.91
C ALA A 321 -5.46 -34.70 -0.58
N LYS A 322 -4.96 -34.07 0.48
CA LYS A 322 -5.48 -34.21 1.84
C LYS A 322 -5.18 -32.95 2.67
N TRP A 323 -6.01 -32.69 3.68
CA TRP A 323 -5.77 -31.65 4.67
C TRP A 323 -5.26 -32.28 5.97
N ALA A 324 -4.44 -31.55 6.72
CA ALA A 324 -3.84 -32.04 7.97
C ALA A 324 -4.85 -32.49 9.05
N ASP A 325 -6.06 -31.95 9.04
CA ASP A 325 -7.15 -32.19 9.99
C ASP A 325 -8.21 -33.18 9.47
N LYS A 326 -7.96 -33.84 8.33
CA LYS A 326 -8.80 -34.87 7.72
C LYS A 326 -7.96 -36.11 7.44
#